data_AF-A0A0D2X5U6-F1
#
_entry.id   AF-A0A0D2X5U6-F1
#
_cell.length_a   1.000
_cell.length_b   1.000
_cell.length_c   1.000
_cell.angle_alpha   90.00
_cell.angle_beta   90.00
_cell.angle_gamma   90.00
#
_symmetry.space_group_name_H-M   'P 1'
#
loop_
_entity.id
_entity.type
_entity.pdbx_description
1 polymer ?
#
loop_
_entity_poly.entity_id
_entity_poly.type
_entity_poly.pdbx_seq_one_letter_code
_entity_poly.pdbx_strand_id
1 'polypeptide(L)'
;FTCCGITSYSDWNPQTPPQSCCEHNESSPTCGSTTSNLYDRGCASEFSSFMETNLLAIGITAVIIAVLQLISISAARSVYHDIEGTYA
;
A
#
# COMPACT_ATOMS: atom_id res chain seq x y z
N PHE A 1 4.14 -1.29 -8.09
CA PHE A 1 5.06 -2.45 -8.20
C PHE A 1 5.10 -2.89 -9.64
N THR A 2 6.25 -3.35 -10.12
CA THR A 2 6.41 -3.96 -11.44
C THR A 2 6.09 -5.45 -11.32
N CYS A 3 4.79 -5.80 -11.31
CA CYS A 3 4.30 -7.15 -11.05
C CYS A 3 2.98 -7.41 -11.80
N CYS A 4 2.60 -8.69 -11.95
CA CYS A 4 1.31 -9.10 -12.47
C CYS A 4 0.77 -10.32 -11.74
N GLY A 5 -0.52 -10.26 -11.36
CA GLY A 5 -1.18 -11.34 -10.62
C GLY A 5 -0.67 -11.49 -9.18
N ILE A 6 -1.18 -12.48 -8.47
CA ILE A 6 -0.76 -12.81 -7.10
C ILE A 6 0.61 -13.50 -7.16
N THR A 7 0.70 -14.54 -7.99
CA THR A 7 1.88 -15.39 -8.19
C THR A 7 2.56 -15.13 -9.52
N SER A 8 1.79 -14.89 -10.58
CA SER A 8 2.26 -14.56 -11.93
C SER A 8 1.09 -14.07 -12.80
N TYR A 9 1.36 -13.60 -14.02
CA TYR A 9 0.33 -13.22 -14.99
C TYR A 9 -0.66 -14.34 -15.32
N SER A 10 -0.30 -15.60 -15.08
CA SER A 10 -1.16 -16.78 -15.30
C SER A 10 -2.41 -16.78 -14.43
N ASP A 11 -2.43 -16.03 -13.32
CA ASP A 11 -3.59 -15.90 -12.43
C ASP A 11 -4.81 -15.27 -13.15
N TRP A 12 -4.58 -14.60 -14.27
CA TRP A 12 -5.65 -14.05 -15.09
C TRP A 12 -6.26 -15.06 -16.05
N ASN A 13 -5.61 -16.19 -16.36
CA ASN A 13 -6.09 -17.16 -17.35
C ASN A 13 -7.49 -17.71 -16.96
N PRO A 14 -8.49 -17.70 -17.88
CA PRO A 14 -8.42 -17.40 -19.32
C PRO A 14 -8.69 -15.94 -19.71
N GLN A 15 -8.82 -15.05 -18.74
CA GLN A 15 -9.03 -13.62 -18.96
C GLN A 15 -7.73 -12.92 -19.34
N THR A 16 -7.86 -11.85 -20.11
CA THR A 16 -6.73 -10.99 -20.45
C THR A 16 -6.29 -10.19 -19.21
N PRO A 17 -5.00 -10.19 -18.85
CA PRO A 17 -4.48 -9.36 -17.77
C PRO A 17 -4.74 -7.85 -18.00
N PRO A 18 -4.89 -7.05 -16.93
CA PRO A 18 -5.09 -5.61 -17.04
C PRO A 18 -3.82 -4.91 -17.56
N GLN A 19 -3.97 -3.69 -18.09
CA GLN A 19 -2.85 -2.90 -18.63
C GLN A 19 -1.79 -2.53 -17.58
N SER A 20 -2.13 -2.57 -16.29
CA SER A 20 -1.14 -2.39 -15.21
C SER A 20 -0.09 -3.52 -15.13
N CYS A 21 -0.31 -4.64 -15.83
CA CYS A 21 0.63 -5.75 -15.89
C CYS A 21 1.73 -5.61 -16.95
N CYS A 22 1.81 -4.50 -17.68
CA CYS A 22 2.67 -4.37 -18.87
C CYS A 22 4.08 -3.87 -18.54
N GLU A 23 5.12 -4.54 -19.04
CA GLU A 23 6.53 -4.26 -18.67
C GLU A 23 7.13 -3.03 -19.38
N HIS A 24 6.62 -2.65 -20.55
CA HIS A 24 7.13 -1.51 -21.30
C HIS A 24 6.02 -0.87 -22.15
N ASN A 25 5.71 0.40 -21.87
CA ASN A 25 4.66 1.23 -22.46
C ASN A 25 3.23 0.88 -22.01
N GLU A 26 2.72 1.71 -21.10
CA GLU A 26 1.29 2.00 -20.83
C GLU A 26 0.47 2.34 -22.11
N SER A 27 1.10 2.33 -23.29
CA SER A 27 0.52 2.68 -24.58
C SER A 27 0.80 1.66 -25.68
N SER A 28 1.29 0.46 -25.35
CA SER A 28 1.34 -0.62 -26.35
C SER A 28 -0.08 -1.13 -26.60
N PRO A 29 -0.69 -0.91 -27.78
CA PRO A 29 -2.07 -1.31 -28.04
C PRO A 29 -2.27 -2.83 -28.03
N THR A 30 -1.20 -3.61 -27.84
CA THR A 30 -1.16 -5.07 -27.85
C THR A 30 -0.77 -5.68 -26.50
N CYS A 31 -0.70 -4.91 -25.41
CA CYS A 31 -0.41 -5.50 -24.11
C CYS A 31 -1.52 -6.45 -23.65
N GLY A 32 -1.13 -7.63 -23.15
CA GLY A 32 -2.04 -8.71 -22.78
C GLY A 32 -2.38 -9.68 -23.93
N SER A 33 -2.03 -9.33 -25.18
CA SER A 33 -2.22 -10.23 -26.33
C SER A 33 -1.13 -11.31 -26.44
N THR A 34 0.05 -11.05 -25.88
CA THR A 34 1.18 -11.98 -25.82
C THR A 34 1.82 -11.91 -24.44
N THR A 35 2.32 -13.03 -23.93
CA THR A 35 2.98 -13.13 -22.62
C THR A 35 4.31 -12.37 -22.53
N SER A 36 4.93 -12.04 -23.67
CA SER A 36 6.23 -11.37 -23.76
C SER A 36 6.27 -9.93 -23.22
N ASN A 37 5.11 -9.31 -23.05
CA ASN A 37 5.01 -7.90 -22.65
C ASN A 37 4.43 -7.73 -21.23
N LEU A 38 4.29 -8.83 -20.48
CA LEU A 38 3.72 -8.85 -19.14
C LEU A 38 4.80 -9.01 -18.08
N TYR A 39 4.63 -8.35 -16.94
CA TYR A 39 5.44 -8.63 -15.77
C TYR A 39 5.27 -10.09 -15.35
N ASP A 40 6.38 -10.81 -15.25
CA ASP A 40 6.36 -12.22 -14.84
C ASP A 40 6.26 -12.39 -13.32
N ARG A 41 6.73 -11.39 -12.56
CA ARG A 41 6.76 -11.44 -11.09
C ARG A 41 5.37 -11.28 -10.49
N GLY A 42 5.02 -12.14 -9.55
CA GLY A 42 3.80 -12.02 -8.75
C GLY A 42 3.84 -10.88 -7.74
N CYS A 43 2.72 -10.17 -7.59
CA CYS A 43 2.60 -9.03 -6.70
C CYS A 43 2.67 -9.40 -5.21
N ALA A 44 2.32 -10.63 -4.83
CA ALA A 44 2.43 -11.05 -3.42
C ALA A 44 3.90 -11.14 -2.97
N SER A 45 4.78 -11.64 -3.84
CA SER A 45 6.22 -11.71 -3.58
C SER A 45 6.84 -10.32 -3.51
N GLU A 46 6.53 -9.46 -4.49
CA GLU A 46 7.03 -8.08 -4.52
C GLU A 46 6.56 -7.26 -3.31
N PHE A 47 5.30 -7.41 -2.90
CA PHE A 47 4.79 -6.75 -1.70
C PHE A 47 5.45 -7.27 -0.43
N SER A 48 5.66 -8.59 -0.32
CA SER A 48 6.34 -9.18 0.83
C SER A 48 7.78 -8.70 0.93
N SER A 49 8.52 -8.67 -0.18
CA SER A 49 9.87 -8.13 -0.25
C SER A 49 9.93 -6.65 0.12
N PHE A 50 8.95 -5.86 -0.35
CA PHE A 50 8.82 -4.46 0.07
C PHE A 50 8.61 -4.33 1.58
N MET A 51 7.69 -5.13 2.15
CA MET A 51 7.41 -5.13 3.58
C MET A 51 8.64 -5.52 4.38
N GLU A 52 9.35 -6.58 4.01
CA GLU A 52 10.57 -7.03 4.68
C GLU A 52 11.67 -5.96 4.64
N THR A 53 11.85 -5.31 3.49
CA THR A 53 12.87 -4.25 3.33
C THR A 53 12.51 -2.97 4.09
N ASN A 54 11.22 -2.64 4.21
CA ASN A 54 10.76 -1.38 4.78
C ASN A 54 10.12 -1.52 6.16
N LEU A 55 10.16 -2.71 6.76
CA LEU A 55 9.47 -3.01 8.03
C LEU A 55 9.87 -2.05 9.15
N LEU A 56 11.17 -1.74 9.25
CA LEU A 56 11.70 -0.84 10.28
C LEU A 56 11.15 0.58 10.09
N ALA A 57 11.16 1.10 8.87
CA ALA A 57 10.66 2.43 8.56
C ALA A 57 9.16 2.54 8.86
N ILE A 58 8.38 1.56 8.40
CA ILE A 58 6.93 1.47 8.67
C ILE A 58 6.67 1.43 10.18
N GLY A 59 7.43 0.62 10.91
CA GLY A 59 7.33 0.50 12.36
C GLY A 59 7.60 1.82 13.09
N ILE A 60 8.67 2.53 12.72
CA ILE A 60 8.99 3.84 13.30
C ILE A 60 7.89 4.85 13.00
N THR A 61 7.41 4.92 11.76
CA THR A 61 6.31 5.81 11.38
C THR A 61 5.04 5.52 12.18
N ALA A 62 4.69 4.24 12.36
CA ALA A 62 3.53 3.84 13.16
C ALA A 62 3.67 4.27 14.63
N VAL A 63 4.85 4.13 15.24
CA VAL A 63 5.11 4.58 16.62
C VAL A 63 5.00 6.09 16.75
N ILE A 64 5.54 6.85 15.79
CA ILE A 64 5.43 8.32 15.79
C ILE A 64 3.95 8.73 15.74
N ILE A 65 3.16 8.13 14.84
CA ILE A 65 1.72 8.40 14.75
C ILE A 65 1.02 8.06 16.07
N ALA A 66 1.34 6.91 16.69
CA ALA A 66 0.75 6.50 17.96
C ALA A 66 1.05 7.50 19.09
N VAL A 67 2.28 7.98 19.20
CA VAL A 67 2.67 9.00 20.20
C VAL A 67 1.92 10.30 19.98
N LEU A 68 1.86 10.77 18.73
CA LEU A 68 1.10 11.97 18.39
C LEU A 68 -0.37 11.83 18.76
N GLN A 69 -0.98 10.68 18.47
CA GLN A 69 -2.37 10.39 18.79
C GLN A 69 -2.62 10.42 20.32
N LEU A 70 -1.71 9.87 21.12
CA LEU A 70 -1.82 9.91 22.59
C LEU A 70 -1.74 11.33 23.14
N ILE A 71 -0.84 12.16 22.59
CA ILE A 71 -0.74 13.57 22.95
C ILE A 71 -2.01 14.33 22.57
N SER A 72 -2.57 14.07 21.37
CA SER A 72 -3.82 14.69 20.94
C SER A 72 -4.98 14.35 21.87
N ILE A 73 -5.10 13.08 22.27
CA ILE A 73 -6.17 12.63 23.17
C ILE A 73 -6.02 13.25 24.56
N SER A 74 -4.80 13.28 25.12
CA SER A 74 -4.57 13.86 26.44
C SER A 74 -4.85 15.36 26.45
N ALA A 75 -4.37 16.09 25.44
CA ALA A 75 -4.63 17.51 25.28
C ALA A 75 -6.14 17.80 25.14
N ALA A 76 -6.85 17.02 24.32
CA ALA A 76 -8.30 17.17 24.14
C ALA A 76 -9.06 17.00 25.47
N ARG A 77 -8.66 16.04 26.31
CA ARG A 77 -9.28 15.86 27.64
C ARG A 77 -9.02 17.03 28.57
N SER A 78 -7.79 17.54 28.62
CA SER A 78 -7.47 18.71 29.45
C SER A 78 -8.31 19.92 29.05
N VAL A 79 -8.41 20.19 27.75
CA VAL A 79 -9.23 21.29 27.23
C VAL A 79 -10.71 21.10 27.57
N TYR A 80 -11.24 19.89 27.43
CA TYR A 80 -12.62 19.59 27.78
C TYR A 80 -12.92 19.84 29.27
N HIS A 81 -12.00 19.45 30.15
CA HIS A 81 -12.15 19.68 31.59
C HIS A 81 -12.15 21.17 31.95
N ASP A 82 -11.28 21.97 31.34
CA ASP A 82 -11.22 23.42 31.58
C ASP A 82 -12.49 24.13 31.09
N ILE A 83 -13.04 23.65 29.98
CA ILE A 83 -14.32 24.08 29.42
C ILE A 83 -15.45 23.82 30.43
N GLU A 84 -15.60 22.60 30.94
CA GLU A 84 -16.62 22.29 31.95
C GLU A 84 -16.45 23.08 33.26
N GLY A 85 -15.22 23.26 33.73
CA GLY A 85 -14.93 24.05 34.94
C GLY A 85 -15.22 25.54 34.80
N THR A 86 -15.32 26.06 33.58
CA THR A 86 -15.69 27.46 33.31
C THR A 86 -17.21 27.70 33.38
N TYR A 87 -18.02 26.64 33.30
CA TYR A 87 -19.49 26.73 33.32
C TYR A 87 -20.12 26.31 34.67
N ALA A 88 -19.30 25.91 35.65
CA ALA A 88 -19.68 25.57 37.01
C ALA A 88 -19.38 26.72 37.98
#